data_AF-A0A850MNN0-F1
#
_entry.id   AF-A0A850MNN0-F1
#
_cell.length_a   1.000
_cell.length_b   1.000
_cell.length_c   1.000
_cell.angle_alpha   90.00
_cell.angle_beta   90.00
_cell.angle_gamma   90.00
#
_symmetry.space_group_name_H-M   'P 1'
#
loop_
_entity.id
_entity.type
_entity.pdbx_description
1 polymer ?
#
loop_
_entity_poly.entity_id
_entity_poly.type
_entity_poly.pdbx_seq_one_letter_code
_entity_poly.pdbx_strand_id
1 'polypeptide(L)'
;MSELKEERRFYNSVLLAGYVQNYLANIENLKEYKESQVRVFFFVQRKEGAYFFNLSSCKLYWDDDLTDGHFSNADQDELWQNREVLGEVIIKIATRKKRLFFKTFDEFLTAITKDF
;
A
#
# COMPACT_ATOMS: atom_id res chain seq x y z
N MET A 1 -21.43 -9.24 13.80
CA MET A 1 -21.04 -9.06 12.38
C MET A 1 -20.53 -7.64 12.08
N SER A 2 -19.78 -6.99 13.00
CA SER A 2 -19.42 -5.56 12.86
C SER A 2 -17.92 -5.32 12.70
N GLU A 3 -17.06 -5.98 13.49
CA GLU A 3 -15.60 -5.73 13.46
C GLU A 3 -14.92 -6.28 12.18
N LEU A 4 -15.33 -7.47 11.72
CA LEU A 4 -14.80 -8.11 10.51
C LEU A 4 -15.00 -7.32 9.20
N LYS A 5 -15.93 -6.35 9.17
CA LYS A 5 -16.16 -5.48 8.00
C LYS A 5 -15.28 -4.23 8.03
N GLU A 6 -14.94 -3.72 9.21
CA GLU A 6 -13.96 -2.64 9.36
C GLU A 6 -12.56 -3.16 9.03
N GLU A 7 -12.24 -4.38 9.47
CA GLU A 7 -10.97 -5.03 9.17
C GLU A 7 -10.77 -5.44 7.70
N ARG A 8 -11.77 -5.31 6.84
CA ARG A 8 -11.58 -5.55 5.39
C ARG A 8 -11.41 -4.26 4.59
N ARG A 9 -11.52 -3.09 5.24
CA ARG A 9 -11.37 -1.77 4.60
C ARG A 9 -9.92 -1.30 4.50
N PHE A 10 -8.93 -2.11 4.89
CA PHE A 10 -7.53 -1.70 4.94
C PHE A 10 -6.91 -1.39 3.57
N TYR A 11 -7.49 -1.91 2.49
CA TYR A 11 -7.11 -1.60 1.10
C TYR A 11 -8.08 -0.62 0.43
N ASN A 12 -8.74 0.21 1.24
CA ASN A 12 -9.56 1.29 0.72
C ASN A 12 -8.66 2.34 0.06
N SER A 13 -8.70 2.40 -1.26
CA SER A 13 -7.98 3.41 -2.05
C SER A 13 -8.26 4.83 -1.56
N VAL A 14 -9.43 5.10 -0.95
CA VAL A 14 -9.77 6.39 -0.34
C VAL A 14 -8.93 6.69 0.90
N LEU A 15 -8.76 5.73 1.83
CA LEU A 15 -7.95 5.93 3.04
C LEU A 15 -6.48 6.16 2.68
N LEU A 16 -5.96 5.31 1.79
CA LEU A 16 -4.60 5.43 1.27
C LEU A 16 -4.38 6.74 0.51
N ALA A 17 -5.31 7.15 -0.36
CA ALA A 17 -5.21 8.40 -1.09
C ALA A 17 -5.26 9.61 -0.13
N GLY A 18 -6.14 9.56 0.89
CA GLY A 18 -6.23 10.57 1.93
C GLY A 18 -4.94 10.71 2.74
N TYR A 19 -4.37 9.58 3.18
CA TYR A 19 -3.10 9.56 3.89
C TYR A 19 -1.96 10.14 3.04
N VAL A 20 -1.82 9.70 1.78
CA VAL A 20 -0.78 10.21 0.87
C VAL A 20 -0.98 11.70 0.58
N GLN A 21 -2.22 12.14 0.40
CA GLN A 21 -2.54 13.56 0.19
C GLN A 21 -2.15 14.40 1.40
N ASN A 22 -2.53 13.98 2.62
CA ASN A 22 -2.17 14.67 3.85
C ASN A 22 -0.65 14.70 4.06
N TYR A 23 0.04 13.58 3.83
CA TYR A 23 1.49 13.51 3.92
C TYR A 23 2.14 14.53 2.97
N LEU A 24 1.74 14.54 1.69
CA LEU A 24 2.30 15.43 0.68
C LEU A 24 2.01 16.90 0.98
N ALA A 25 0.78 17.20 1.41
CA ALA A 25 0.37 18.57 1.73
C ALA A 25 1.10 19.12 2.98
N ASN A 26 1.20 18.32 4.04
CA ASN A 26 1.70 18.80 5.34
C ASN A 26 3.22 18.69 5.49
N ILE A 27 3.85 17.67 4.90
CA ILE A 27 5.29 17.43 5.06
C ILE A 27 6.08 18.00 3.90
N GLU A 28 5.58 17.85 2.67
CA GLU A 28 6.32 18.24 1.46
C GLU A 28 5.75 19.53 0.80
N ASN A 29 4.72 20.15 1.41
CA ASN A 29 4.05 21.36 0.92
C ASN A 29 3.57 21.24 -0.55
N LEU A 30 3.21 20.01 -0.93
CA LEU A 30 2.80 19.61 -2.27
C LEU A 30 1.28 19.42 -2.29
N LYS A 31 0.59 20.26 -3.06
CA LYS A 31 -0.88 20.29 -3.10
C LYS A 31 -1.49 19.27 -4.06
N GLU A 32 -0.72 18.74 -5.01
CA GLU A 32 -1.26 17.90 -6.07
C GLU A 32 -0.35 16.70 -6.42
N TYR A 33 -0.99 15.54 -6.59
CA TYR A 33 -0.41 14.35 -7.20
C TYR A 33 -1.50 13.63 -8.00
N LYS A 34 -1.11 12.75 -8.94
CA LYS A 34 -2.06 11.84 -9.61
C LYS A 34 -1.99 10.49 -8.93
N GLU A 35 -3.15 9.91 -8.58
CA GLU A 35 -3.22 8.57 -7.98
C GLU A 35 -2.51 7.49 -8.80
N SER A 36 -2.51 7.62 -10.13
CA SER A 36 -1.80 6.70 -11.04
C SER A 36 -0.27 6.69 -10.88
N GLN A 37 0.27 7.68 -10.17
CA GLN A 37 1.69 7.77 -9.86
C GLN A 37 2.04 7.06 -8.55
N VAL A 38 1.05 6.67 -7.74
CA VAL A 38 1.29 6.05 -6.45
C VAL A 38 1.22 4.54 -6.58
N ARG A 39 2.27 3.88 -6.09
CA ARG A 39 2.37 2.42 -5.97
C ARG A 39 2.71 2.09 -4.54
N VAL A 40 2.00 1.15 -3.94
CA VAL A 40 2.23 0.67 -2.58
C VAL A 40 2.73 -0.75 -2.70
N PHE A 41 3.81 -1.11 -2.02
CA PHE A 41 4.42 -2.44 -2.04
C PHE A 41 4.33 -3.02 -0.63
N PHE A 42 3.82 -4.25 -0.50
CA PHE A 42 3.71 -5.04 0.72
C PHE A 42 4.67 -6.22 0.60
N PHE A 43 5.79 -6.14 1.30
CA PHE A 43 6.81 -7.19 1.26
C PHE A 43 6.38 -8.39 2.09
N VAL A 44 6.72 -9.60 1.65
CA VAL A 44 6.46 -10.81 2.42
C VAL A 44 7.72 -11.22 3.19
N GLN A 45 7.57 -11.47 4.48
CA GLN A 45 8.67 -11.90 5.33
C GLN A 45 9.25 -13.21 4.80
N ARG A 46 10.59 -13.28 4.73
CA ARG A 46 11.34 -14.49 4.36
C ARG A 46 11.03 -15.03 2.95
N LYS A 47 10.43 -14.22 2.09
CA LYS A 47 10.28 -14.52 0.66
C LYS A 47 10.88 -13.37 -0.15
N GLU A 48 11.44 -13.72 -1.29
CA GLU A 48 11.77 -12.74 -2.32
C GLU A 48 10.45 -12.39 -3.01
N GLY A 49 10.00 -11.16 -2.81
CA GLY A 49 8.83 -10.64 -3.48
C GLY A 49 7.94 -9.71 -2.66
N ALA A 50 7.03 -9.03 -3.37
CA ALA A 50 6.07 -8.13 -2.76
C ALA A 50 4.74 -8.14 -3.53
N TYR A 51 3.65 -7.96 -2.78
CA TYR A 51 2.41 -7.54 -3.41
C TYR A 51 2.48 -6.04 -3.69
N PHE A 52 2.03 -5.57 -4.85
CA PHE A 52 1.91 -4.13 -5.08
C PHE A 52 0.50 -3.70 -5.48
N PHE A 53 0.11 -2.54 -5.00
CA PHE A 53 -1.18 -1.91 -5.21
C PHE A 53 -1.03 -0.58 -5.94
N ASN A 54 -1.82 -0.37 -6.99
CA ASN A 54 -1.92 0.91 -7.69
C ASN A 54 -3.25 1.59 -7.34
N LEU A 55 -3.18 2.79 -6.74
CA LEU A 55 -4.37 3.54 -6.30
C LEU A 55 -5.38 3.75 -7.43
N SER A 56 -4.93 4.03 -8.65
CA SER A 56 -5.81 4.32 -9.80
C SER A 56 -6.60 3.13 -10.34
N SER A 57 -6.22 1.89 -10.00
CA SER A 57 -6.90 0.69 -10.53
C SER A 57 -7.33 -0.30 -9.46
N CYS A 58 -6.98 -0.09 -8.19
CA CYS A 58 -7.30 -0.97 -7.07
C CYS A 58 -6.91 -2.44 -7.34
N LYS A 59 -5.81 -2.66 -8.06
CA LYS A 59 -5.33 -3.99 -8.44
C LYS A 59 -4.10 -4.33 -7.62
N LEU A 60 -4.07 -5.56 -7.11
CA LEU A 60 -2.94 -6.14 -6.42
C LEU A 60 -2.21 -7.10 -7.37
N TYR A 61 -0.89 -7.06 -7.32
CA TYR A 61 -0.03 -7.91 -8.15
C TYR A 61 1.08 -8.48 -7.31
N TRP A 62 1.43 -9.74 -7.51
CA TRP A 62 2.62 -10.35 -6.91
C TRP A 62 3.83 -10.16 -7.83
N ASP A 63 5.00 -9.94 -7.25
CA ASP A 63 6.27 -9.83 -7.96
C ASP A 63 7.34 -10.62 -7.19
N ASP A 64 7.74 -11.78 -7.71
CA ASP A 64 8.81 -12.62 -7.12
C ASP A 64 10.20 -11.99 -7.30
N ASP A 65 10.37 -11.13 -8.30
CA ASP A 65 11.66 -10.57 -8.71
C ASP A 65 11.45 -9.11 -9.10
N LEU A 66 11.72 -8.17 -8.16
CA LEU A 66 11.44 -6.71 -8.23
C LEU A 66 11.99 -5.96 -9.46
N THR A 67 12.65 -6.68 -10.36
CA THR A 67 13.31 -6.21 -11.57
C THR A 67 12.56 -6.54 -12.87
N ASP A 68 11.80 -7.64 -12.96
CA ASP A 68 11.03 -8.01 -14.16
C ASP A 68 9.71 -8.72 -13.80
N GLY A 69 8.59 -7.99 -13.97
CA GLY A 69 7.29 -8.35 -13.42
C GLY A 69 6.64 -9.58 -14.06
N HIS A 70 6.54 -10.65 -13.28
CA HIS A 70 5.58 -11.72 -13.51
C HIS A 70 4.27 -11.40 -12.76
N PHE A 71 3.31 -10.79 -13.45
CA PHE A 71 2.05 -10.35 -12.85
C PHE A 71 1.08 -11.54 -12.69
N SER A 72 0.85 -12.00 -11.46
CA SER A 72 -0.41 -12.68 -11.12
C SER A 72 -1.41 -11.66 -10.60
N ASN A 73 -2.68 -11.75 -11.02
CA ASN A 73 -3.74 -10.96 -10.42
C ASN A 73 -4.00 -11.52 -9.02
N ALA A 74 -3.57 -10.79 -8.00
CA ALA A 74 -3.95 -11.05 -6.62
C ALA A 74 -5.14 -10.15 -6.26
N ASP A 75 -5.97 -10.57 -5.30
CA ASP A 75 -7.06 -9.75 -4.80
C ASP A 75 -6.81 -9.28 -3.35
N GLN A 76 -7.70 -8.43 -2.85
CA GLN A 76 -7.59 -7.89 -1.49
C GLN A 76 -7.75 -8.96 -0.41
N ASP A 77 -8.49 -10.03 -0.70
CA ASP A 77 -8.73 -11.12 0.24
C ASP A 77 -7.46 -11.97 0.40
N GLU A 78 -6.71 -12.20 -0.67
CA GLU A 78 -5.42 -12.88 -0.64
C GLU A 78 -4.41 -12.14 0.23
N LEU A 79 -4.33 -10.81 0.11
CA LEU A 79 -3.42 -10.02 0.94
C LEU A 79 -3.83 -10.02 2.42
N TRP A 80 -5.15 -10.01 2.70
CA TRP A 80 -5.66 -10.13 4.06
C TRP A 80 -5.38 -11.49 4.70
N GLN A 81 -5.54 -12.57 3.93
CA GLN A 81 -5.22 -13.93 4.38
C GLN A 81 -3.73 -14.07 4.69
N ASN A 82 -2.89 -13.36 3.97
CA ASN A 82 -1.44 -13.35 4.16
C ASN A 82 -0.93 -12.24 5.09
N ARG A 83 -1.79 -11.49 5.78
CA ARG A 83 -1.37 -10.32 6.58
C ARG A 83 -0.31 -10.63 7.63
N GLU A 84 -0.36 -11.83 8.23
CA GLU A 84 0.58 -12.26 9.27
C GLU A 84 2.01 -12.48 8.75
N VAL A 85 2.14 -12.70 7.44
CA VAL A 85 3.44 -12.84 6.77
C VAL A 85 3.86 -11.57 6.05
N LEU A 86 3.07 -10.49 6.11
CA LEU A 86 3.48 -9.19 5.58
C LEU A 86 4.52 -8.55 6.51
N GLY A 87 5.56 -8.01 5.89
CA GLY A 87 6.65 -7.33 6.54
C GLY A 87 6.56 -5.84 6.30
N GLU A 88 7.56 -5.31 5.61
CA GLU A 88 7.73 -3.89 5.31
C GLU A 88 6.71 -3.42 4.26
N VAL A 89 6.33 -2.14 4.34
CA VAL A 89 5.47 -1.49 3.34
C VAL A 89 6.19 -0.28 2.76
N ILE A 90 6.19 -0.16 1.43
CA ILE A 90 6.80 0.97 0.72
C ILE A 90 5.78 1.66 -0.15
N ILE A 91 5.60 2.97 0.02
CA ILE A 91 4.81 3.80 -0.89
C ILE A 91 5.76 4.57 -1.82
N LYS A 92 5.69 4.30 -3.11
CA LYS A 92 6.45 5.00 -4.16
C LYS A 92 5.53 5.94 -4.93
N ILE A 93 6.00 7.17 -5.12
CA ILE A 93 5.32 8.18 -5.95
C ILE A 93 6.17 8.38 -7.20
N ALA A 94 5.75 7.85 -8.35
CA ALA A 94 6.56 7.72 -9.56
C ALA A 94 7.19 9.01 -10.08
N THR A 95 6.54 10.16 -9.89
CA THR A 95 7.07 11.49 -10.26
C THR A 95 8.20 11.96 -9.37
N ARG A 96 8.46 11.27 -8.25
CA ARG A 96 9.44 11.65 -7.24
C ARG A 96 10.35 10.47 -6.96
N LYS A 97 11.64 10.72 -6.72
CA LYS A 97 12.56 9.70 -6.17
C LYS A 97 12.28 9.39 -4.69
N LYS A 98 11.09 9.74 -4.20
CA LYS A 98 10.69 9.65 -2.79
C LYS A 98 9.94 8.35 -2.54
N ARG A 99 10.18 7.81 -1.35
CA ARG A 99 9.59 6.56 -0.86
C ARG A 99 9.19 6.78 0.59
N LEU A 100 7.98 6.38 0.95
CA LEU A 100 7.56 6.25 2.34
C LEU A 100 7.81 4.82 2.76
N PHE A 101 8.43 4.64 3.91
CA PHE A 101 8.82 3.33 4.42
C PHE A 101 8.17 3.11 5.77
N PHE A 102 7.50 1.97 5.90
CA PHE A 102 6.95 1.45 7.14
C PHE A 102 7.66 0.13 7.43
N LYS A 103 8.21 0.01 8.64
CA LYS A 103 8.99 -1.18 9.05
C LYS A 103 8.10 -2.42 9.16
N THR A 104 6.84 -2.23 9.49
CA THR A 104 5.87 -3.32 9.62
C THR A 104 4.53 -2.95 8.99
N PHE A 105 3.77 -3.98 8.64
CA PHE A 105 2.40 -3.83 8.16
C PHE A 105 1.50 -3.13 9.18
N ASP A 106 1.65 -3.42 10.48
CA ASP A 106 0.87 -2.78 11.55
C ASP A 106 1.16 -1.28 11.69
N GLU A 107 2.43 -0.87 11.52
CA GLU A 107 2.82 0.54 11.48
C GLU A 107 2.11 1.26 10.32
N PHE A 108 2.12 0.62 9.15
CA PHE A 108 1.40 1.11 7.97
C PHE A 108 -0.10 1.23 8.24
N LEU A 109 -0.75 0.18 8.76
CA LEU A 109 -2.19 0.18 9.04
C LEU A 109 -2.58 1.28 10.02
N THR A 110 -1.82 1.42 11.12
CA THR A 110 -2.02 2.48 12.10
C THR A 110 -1.90 3.85 11.43
N ALA A 111 -0.91 4.06 10.56
CA ALA A 111 -0.69 5.33 9.90
C ALA A 111 -1.85 5.74 8.96
N ILE A 112 -2.38 4.81 8.17
CA ILE A 112 -3.43 5.13 7.19
C ILE A 112 -4.85 5.21 7.78
N THR A 113 -5.05 4.74 9.01
CA THR A 113 -6.36 4.73 9.69
C THR A 113 -6.51 5.82 10.75
N LYS A 114 -5.41 6.39 11.25
CA LYS A 114 -5.41 7.31 12.40
C LYS A 114 -6.27 8.58 12.26
N ASP A 115 -6.63 8.95 11.03
CA ASP A 115 -7.32 10.21 10.72
C ASP A 115 -8.75 10.01 10.14
N PHE A 116 -9.32 8.80 10.23
CA PHE A 116 -10.65 8.46 9.68
C PHE A 116 -11.58 7.78 10.68
#